data_AF-A0A929ZVJ3-F1
#
_entry.id   AF-A0A929ZVJ3-F1
#
_cell.length_a   1.000
_cell.length_b   1.000
_cell.length_c   1.000
_cell.angle_alpha   90.00
_cell.angle_beta   90.00
_cell.angle_gamma   90.00
#
_symmetry.space_group_name_H-M   'P 1'
#
loop_
_entity.id
_entity.type
_entity.pdbx_description
1 polymer ?
#
loop_
_entity_poly.entity_id
_entity_poly.type
_entity_poly.pdbx_seq_one_letter_code
_entity_poly.pdbx_strand_id
1 'polypeptide(L)'
;HINKLKEKEEKIELEKRKEKKNKELENFFSYDNSSDFKGFEDNFSSQKGNKFYFANEITVAKGSNEFRKIWQNRTLSDNWRYGEDNKLGGSLEDLENEALGRTPADARRFEVAFYTEKIPKEKKAILALKKKRDSASLELGRMYETYFQNTPLATKTLYDLVDNQPEKEVKLQALYLIFSMNHEKTPNQAERAKNIIIQEFPDTPYAIFVKNPRNTNFTESEEEVKKVYQEAYALYSEEKYKEAQSIVNQAVEKYPKDALIPKFELLNAFIIGRSESKEKMISSLQQIVLNYERTNEGKKAKEILDFLVPPKKEEKTTDTENEDTENNEQNPEPETTENETD
;
A
#
# COMPACT_ATOMS: atom_id res chain seq x y z
N HIS A 1 23.01 -17.90 -18.55
CA HIS A 1 23.97 -17.45 -19.60
C HIS A 1 23.79 -15.97 -19.93
N ILE A 2 22.55 -15.50 -20.13
CA ILE A 2 22.20 -14.10 -20.47
C ILE A 2 22.60 -13.09 -19.38
N ASN A 3 22.38 -13.38 -18.10
CA ASN A 3 22.77 -12.48 -17.01
C ASN A 3 24.30 -12.29 -16.90
N LYS A 4 25.09 -13.32 -17.23
CA LYS A 4 26.56 -13.21 -17.28
C LYS A 4 27.06 -12.38 -18.48
N LEU A 5 26.25 -12.25 -19.54
CA LEU A 5 26.57 -11.41 -20.69
C LEU A 5 26.29 -9.93 -20.37
N LYS A 6 25.14 -9.64 -19.73
CA LYS A 6 24.79 -8.28 -19.28
C LYS A 6 25.79 -7.70 -18.29
N GLU A 7 26.21 -8.47 -17.28
CA GLU A 7 27.24 -8.03 -16.32
C GLU A 7 28.61 -7.78 -16.98
N LYS A 8 28.90 -8.48 -18.07
CA LYS A 8 30.15 -8.32 -18.81
C LYS A 8 30.10 -7.07 -19.71
N GLU A 9 28.95 -6.78 -20.33
CA GLU A 9 28.72 -5.56 -21.10
C GLU A 9 28.75 -4.31 -20.22
N GLU A 10 28.09 -4.32 -19.07
CA GLU A 10 28.12 -3.19 -18.12
C GLU A 10 29.55 -2.89 -17.62
N LYS A 11 30.37 -3.93 -17.35
CA LYS A 11 31.76 -3.74 -16.95
C LYS A 11 32.60 -3.11 -18.06
N ILE A 12 32.40 -3.53 -19.31
CA ILE A 12 33.12 -2.98 -20.47
C ILE A 12 32.73 -1.52 -20.73
N GLU A 13 31.44 -1.19 -20.56
CA GLU A 13 30.95 0.18 -20.73
C GLU A 13 31.46 1.11 -19.62
N LEU A 14 31.55 0.60 -18.39
CA LEU A 14 32.09 1.33 -17.25
C LEU A 14 33.60 1.57 -17.36
N GLU A 15 34.36 0.61 -17.89
CA GLU A 15 35.79 0.80 -18.23
C GLU A 15 35.99 1.81 -19.36
N LYS A 16 35.21 1.74 -20.44
CA LYS A 16 35.26 2.75 -21.52
C LYS A 16 34.94 4.16 -21.02
N ARG A 17 33.98 4.29 -20.10
CA ARG A 17 33.63 5.59 -19.48
C ARG A 17 34.73 6.11 -18.56
N LYS A 18 35.42 5.23 -17.83
CA LYS A 18 36.59 5.59 -17.01
C LYS A 18 37.78 6.01 -17.89
N GLU A 19 38.06 5.29 -18.96
CA GLU A 19 39.16 5.62 -19.88
C GLU A 19 38.91 6.95 -20.60
N LYS A 20 37.66 7.22 -20.99
CA LYS A 20 37.27 8.51 -21.59
C LYS A 20 37.41 9.67 -20.59
N LYS A 21 36.99 9.48 -19.33
CA LYS A 21 37.25 10.43 -18.23
C LYS A 21 38.74 10.65 -17.98
N ASN A 22 39.56 9.60 -18.05
CA ASN A 22 41.00 9.71 -17.80
C ASN A 22 41.74 10.43 -18.95
N LYS A 23 41.33 10.21 -20.20
CA LYS A 23 41.82 10.99 -21.36
C LYS A 23 41.38 12.46 -21.31
N GLU A 24 40.17 12.74 -20.83
CA GLU A 24 39.70 14.11 -20.60
C GLU A 24 40.46 14.79 -19.44
N LEU A 25 40.84 14.02 -18.40
CA LEU A 25 41.66 14.50 -17.29
C LEU A 25 43.13 14.74 -17.70
N GLU A 26 43.74 13.83 -18.48
CA GLU A 26 45.10 14.01 -19.01
C GLU A 26 45.19 15.26 -19.89
N ASN A 27 44.19 15.49 -20.77
CA ASN A 27 44.09 16.72 -21.55
C ASN A 27 43.92 17.99 -20.69
N PHE A 28 43.39 17.87 -19.47
CA PHE A 28 43.22 18.98 -18.53
C PHE A 28 44.50 19.30 -17.74
N PHE A 29 45.37 18.31 -17.48
CA PHE A 29 46.63 18.49 -16.75
C PHE A 29 47.85 18.80 -17.64
N SER A 30 47.74 18.66 -18.97
CA SER A 30 48.81 19.03 -19.92
C SER A 30 48.85 20.52 -20.30
N TYR A 31 48.03 21.37 -19.66
CA TYR A 31 48.11 22.84 -19.79
C TYR A 31 48.70 23.44 -18.52
N ASP A 32 50.02 23.26 -18.38
CA ASP A 32 50.80 23.81 -17.26
C ASP A 32 50.88 25.35 -17.31
N ASN A 33 50.65 25.94 -16.15
CA ASN A 33 50.51 27.37 -15.85
C ASN A 33 51.88 28.09 -15.80
N SER A 34 52.56 28.25 -16.93
CA SER A 34 53.75 29.11 -16.97
C SER A 34 53.98 29.94 -18.24
N SER A 35 53.04 29.92 -19.20
CA SER A 35 53.18 30.65 -20.48
C SER A 35 52.26 31.86 -20.66
N ASP A 36 51.24 32.05 -19.82
CA ASP A 36 50.11 32.94 -20.15
C ASP A 36 50.36 34.44 -19.94
N PHE A 37 51.47 34.84 -19.31
CA PHE A 37 51.87 36.25 -19.23
C PHE A 37 52.90 36.66 -20.31
N LYS A 38 53.52 35.70 -21.00
CA LYS A 38 54.60 35.97 -21.97
C LYS A 38 54.06 36.22 -23.40
N GLY A 39 52.88 35.68 -23.72
CA GLY A 39 52.24 35.83 -25.05
C GLY A 39 51.53 37.17 -25.29
N PHE A 40 51.31 37.98 -24.23
CA PHE A 40 50.76 39.34 -24.36
C PHE A 40 51.82 40.34 -24.82
N GLU A 41 53.08 40.16 -24.39
CA GLU A 41 54.21 41.04 -24.73
C GLU A 41 54.74 40.78 -26.16
N ASP A 42 54.74 39.52 -26.60
CA ASP A 42 55.21 39.13 -27.95
C ASP A 42 54.29 39.56 -29.11
N ASN A 43 53.02 39.93 -28.84
CA ASN A 43 52.12 40.45 -29.89
C ASN A 43 52.28 41.96 -30.15
N PHE A 44 53.01 42.70 -29.32
CA PHE A 44 53.26 44.14 -29.52
C PHE A 44 54.56 44.43 -30.29
N SER A 45 55.43 43.44 -30.48
CA SER A 45 56.75 43.59 -31.13
C SER A 45 56.78 43.20 -32.62
N SER A 46 55.69 42.66 -33.20
CA SER A 46 55.66 42.33 -34.63
C SER A 46 55.39 43.57 -35.49
N GLN A 47 56.43 43.96 -36.23
CA GLN A 47 56.50 45.14 -37.07
C GLN A 47 55.82 44.88 -38.43
N LYS A 48 54.47 44.85 -38.47
CA LYS A 48 53.60 45.21 -39.62
C LYS A 48 52.16 44.68 -39.42
N GLY A 49 51.19 45.59 -39.29
CA GLY A 49 49.75 45.31 -39.44
C GLY A 49 48.92 45.49 -38.15
N ASN A 50 48.22 46.64 -38.04
CA ASN A 50 47.20 47.02 -37.06
C ASN A 50 47.38 46.60 -35.58
N LYS A 51 47.99 47.52 -34.81
CA LYS A 51 48.21 47.43 -33.35
C LYS A 51 46.93 47.49 -32.48
N PHE A 52 45.76 47.69 -33.07
CA PHE A 52 44.51 47.82 -32.31
C PHE A 52 43.95 46.43 -32.00
N TYR A 53 43.73 46.13 -30.72
CA TYR A 53 43.31 44.82 -30.22
C TYR A 53 42.11 44.22 -30.99
N PHE A 54 41.14 45.05 -31.38
CA PHE A 54 39.94 44.61 -32.09
C PHE A 54 40.10 44.44 -33.60
N ALA A 55 41.25 44.83 -34.16
CA ALA A 55 41.56 44.67 -35.58
C ALA A 55 42.32 43.36 -35.89
N ASN A 56 42.68 42.59 -34.87
CA ASN A 56 43.34 41.29 -35.02
C ASN A 56 42.37 40.17 -34.57
N GLU A 57 41.95 39.35 -35.52
CA GLU A 57 40.97 38.28 -35.29
C GLU A 57 41.43 37.26 -34.24
N ILE A 58 42.75 37.01 -34.13
CA ILE A 58 43.31 36.06 -33.18
C ILE A 58 43.19 36.59 -31.75
N THR A 59 43.48 37.88 -31.53
CA THR A 59 43.37 38.49 -30.20
C THR A 59 41.91 38.65 -29.79
N VAL A 60 41.03 39.00 -30.72
CA VAL A 60 39.58 39.04 -30.47
C VAL A 60 39.04 37.65 -30.11
N ALA A 61 39.41 36.60 -30.86
CA ALA A 61 38.99 35.24 -30.57
C ALA A 61 39.46 34.78 -29.19
N LYS A 62 40.74 35.03 -28.84
CA LYS A 62 41.29 34.72 -27.51
C LYS A 62 40.55 35.48 -26.40
N GLY A 63 40.37 36.79 -26.54
CA GLY A 63 39.62 37.59 -25.57
C GLY A 63 38.17 37.16 -25.42
N SER A 64 37.52 36.75 -26.50
CA SER A 64 36.15 36.24 -26.45
C SER A 64 36.05 34.92 -25.66
N ASN A 65 37.06 34.06 -25.79
CA ASN A 65 37.14 32.81 -25.06
C ASN A 65 37.46 33.05 -23.58
N GLU A 66 38.36 33.97 -23.25
CA GLU A 66 38.62 34.36 -21.85
C GLU A 66 37.40 35.02 -21.21
N PHE A 67 36.70 35.88 -21.96
CA PHE A 67 35.46 36.49 -21.49
C PHE A 67 34.41 35.43 -21.17
N ARG A 68 34.18 34.45 -22.06
CA ARG A 68 33.28 33.32 -21.78
C ARG A 68 33.76 32.48 -20.60
N LYS A 69 35.07 32.33 -20.40
CA LYS A 69 35.63 31.60 -19.25
C LYS A 69 35.32 32.29 -17.91
N ILE A 70 35.44 33.61 -17.86
CA ILE A 70 35.21 34.39 -16.63
C ILE A 70 33.71 34.66 -16.40
N TRP A 71 33.00 34.99 -17.46
CA TRP A 71 31.65 35.57 -17.39
C TRP A 71 30.54 34.69 -17.98
N GLN A 72 30.86 33.55 -18.62
CA GLN A 72 29.93 32.67 -19.35
C GLN A 72 29.28 33.35 -20.57
N ASN A 73 28.31 32.67 -21.20
CA ASN A 73 27.53 33.23 -22.31
C ASN A 73 26.49 34.23 -21.77
N ARG A 74 26.83 35.53 -21.82
CA ARG A 74 25.93 36.61 -21.40
C ARG A 74 25.20 37.23 -22.57
N THR A 75 23.94 37.59 -22.36
CA THR A 75 23.15 38.40 -23.28
C THR A 75 23.59 39.86 -23.22
N LEU A 76 23.53 40.55 -24.36
CA LEU A 76 23.85 41.98 -24.43
C LEU A 76 22.75 42.80 -23.75
N SER A 77 23.03 43.37 -22.58
CA SER A 77 22.12 44.26 -21.83
C SER A 77 22.89 45.33 -21.03
N ASP A 78 22.20 46.40 -20.66
CA ASP A 78 22.76 47.41 -19.76
C ASP A 78 23.01 46.82 -18.37
N ASN A 79 24.12 47.21 -17.74
CA ASN A 79 24.59 46.63 -16.48
C ASN A 79 24.74 45.09 -16.50
N TRP A 80 25.09 44.50 -17.66
CA TRP A 80 25.25 43.05 -17.85
C TRP A 80 26.13 42.34 -16.81
N ARG A 81 27.03 43.08 -16.15
CA ARG A 81 27.89 42.58 -15.07
C ARG A 81 27.12 42.29 -13.77
N TYR A 82 26.03 43.02 -13.51
CA TYR A 82 25.26 43.01 -12.27
C TYR A 82 23.77 42.69 -12.44
N GLY A 83 23.27 42.55 -13.67
CA GLY A 83 21.85 42.31 -13.95
C GLY A 83 21.34 40.93 -13.49
N GLU A 84 20.16 40.92 -12.86
CA GLU A 84 19.46 39.73 -12.34
C GLU A 84 18.94 38.77 -13.41
N ASP A 85 18.93 39.18 -14.68
CA ASP A 85 18.43 38.37 -15.82
C ASP A 85 19.41 37.26 -16.28
N ASN A 86 20.53 37.06 -15.58
CA ASN A 86 21.51 36.03 -15.90
C ASN A 86 21.16 34.65 -15.29
N LYS A 87 20.04 34.05 -15.71
CA LYS A 87 19.65 32.67 -15.37
C LYS A 87 19.76 31.70 -16.56
N LEU A 88 20.85 31.73 -17.31
CA LEU A 88 21.16 30.66 -18.26
C LEU A 88 22.59 30.15 -18.04
N GLY A 89 22.69 28.98 -17.39
CA GLY A 89 23.93 28.24 -17.12
C GLY A 89 24.11 27.97 -15.63
N GLY A 90 23.93 26.70 -15.23
CA GLY A 90 23.98 26.26 -13.83
C GLY A 90 25.21 26.76 -13.08
N SER A 91 25.02 27.07 -11.79
CA SER A 91 26.08 27.52 -10.89
C SER A 91 27.18 26.46 -10.77
N LEU A 92 28.38 26.87 -10.35
CA LEU A 92 29.44 25.92 -9.92
C LEU A 92 28.91 24.98 -8.83
N GLU A 93 27.99 25.47 -8.00
CA GLU A 93 27.21 24.67 -7.03
C GLU A 93 26.39 23.56 -7.69
N ASP A 94 25.83 23.80 -8.88
CA ASP A 94 24.98 22.83 -9.58
C ASP A 94 25.84 21.71 -10.19
N LEU A 95 27.01 22.04 -10.75
CA LEU A 95 27.99 21.05 -11.22
C LEU A 95 28.58 20.22 -10.07
N GLU A 96 28.86 20.84 -8.92
CA GLU A 96 29.35 20.15 -7.72
C GLU A 96 28.30 19.18 -7.17
N ASN A 97 27.04 19.59 -7.12
CA ASN A 97 25.92 18.76 -6.70
C ASN A 97 25.71 17.57 -7.65
N GLU A 98 25.77 17.78 -8.97
CA GLU A 98 25.67 16.72 -9.98
C GLU A 98 26.86 15.73 -9.92
N ALA A 99 28.08 16.23 -9.68
CA ALA A 99 29.28 15.40 -9.51
C ALA A 99 29.26 14.55 -8.22
N LEU A 100 28.58 15.02 -7.16
CA LEU A 100 28.41 14.33 -5.88
C LEU A 100 27.16 13.45 -5.80
N GLY A 101 26.38 13.33 -6.88
CA GLY A 101 25.11 12.58 -6.89
C GLY A 101 24.00 13.21 -6.05
N ARG A 102 24.13 14.50 -5.72
CA ARG A 102 23.09 15.30 -5.08
C ARG A 102 22.24 15.89 -6.20
N THR A 103 21.04 15.35 -6.41
CA THR A 103 20.09 15.98 -7.33
C THR A 103 19.87 17.43 -6.89
N PRO A 104 20.04 18.44 -7.77
CA PRO A 104 19.71 19.81 -7.44
C PRO A 104 18.28 19.82 -6.90
N ALA A 105 18.10 20.36 -5.70
CA ALA A 105 16.78 20.44 -5.12
C ALA A 105 15.91 21.27 -6.08
N ASP A 106 14.75 20.74 -6.48
CA ASP A 106 13.86 21.36 -7.46
C ASP A 106 13.72 22.86 -7.14
N ALA A 107 14.03 23.72 -8.12
CA ALA A 107 13.98 25.17 -7.93
C ALA A 107 12.58 25.62 -7.51
N ARG A 108 11.54 24.89 -7.94
CA ARG A 108 10.15 25.13 -7.58
C ARG A 108 9.80 24.76 -6.14
N ARG A 109 10.71 24.16 -5.34
CA ARG A 109 10.44 23.80 -3.93
C ARG A 109 10.12 24.99 -3.03
N PHE A 110 10.52 26.20 -3.43
CA PHE A 110 10.21 27.45 -2.75
C PHE A 110 8.92 28.10 -3.26
N GLU A 111 8.32 27.57 -4.32
CA GLU A 111 7.06 28.05 -4.87
C GLU A 111 5.89 27.34 -4.19
N VAL A 112 4.92 28.10 -3.68
CA VAL A 112 3.68 27.53 -3.13
C VAL A 112 2.91 26.74 -4.20
N ALA A 113 2.92 27.25 -5.44
CA ALA A 113 2.25 26.63 -6.59
C ALA A 113 2.69 25.18 -6.84
N PHE A 114 3.97 24.87 -6.63
CA PHE A 114 4.52 23.54 -6.81
C PHE A 114 3.83 22.47 -5.96
N TYR A 115 3.43 22.82 -4.73
CA TYR A 115 2.74 21.89 -3.83
C TYR A 115 1.23 21.87 -4.07
N THR A 116 0.63 23.01 -4.40
CA THR A 116 -0.82 23.09 -4.63
C THR A 116 -1.25 22.44 -5.94
N GLU A 117 -0.39 22.44 -6.97
CA GLU A 117 -0.58 21.71 -8.22
C GLU A 117 -0.67 20.19 -8.01
N LYS A 118 0.01 19.65 -6.98
CA LYS A 118 0.02 18.21 -6.65
C LYS A 118 -1.21 17.75 -5.86
N ILE A 119 -2.06 18.67 -5.41
CA ILE A 119 -3.28 18.33 -4.68
C ILE A 119 -4.28 17.70 -5.68
N PRO A 120 -4.68 16.43 -5.51
CA PRO A 120 -5.60 15.79 -6.44
C PRO A 120 -6.97 16.47 -6.41
N LYS A 121 -7.44 16.91 -7.58
CA LYS A 121 -8.76 17.54 -7.75
C LYS A 121 -9.80 16.58 -8.33
N GLU A 122 -9.35 15.51 -8.97
CA GLU A 122 -10.23 14.52 -9.58
C GLU A 122 -10.94 13.66 -8.53
N LYS A 123 -12.26 13.50 -8.69
CA LYS A 123 -13.08 12.68 -7.79
C LYS A 123 -12.55 11.25 -7.65
N LYS A 124 -12.09 10.62 -8.75
CA LYS A 124 -11.53 9.26 -8.74
C LYS A 124 -10.29 9.18 -7.85
N ALA A 125 -9.36 10.13 -7.99
CA ALA A 125 -8.16 10.19 -7.17
C ALA A 125 -8.48 10.43 -5.68
N ILE A 126 -9.42 11.33 -5.39
CA ILE A 126 -9.87 11.61 -4.00
C ILE A 126 -10.50 10.36 -3.37
N LEU A 127 -11.34 9.63 -4.10
CA LEU A 127 -11.95 8.39 -3.61
C LEU A 127 -10.90 7.30 -3.37
N ALA A 128 -9.91 7.16 -4.25
CA ALA A 128 -8.81 6.22 -4.06
C ALA A 128 -7.97 6.57 -2.81
N LEU A 129 -7.68 7.86 -2.59
CA LEU A 129 -7.01 8.32 -1.38
C LEU A 129 -7.84 8.09 -0.12
N LYS A 130 -9.16 8.31 -0.19
CA LYS A 130 -10.08 8.01 0.90
C LYS A 130 -10.00 6.52 1.27
N LYS A 131 -10.08 5.61 0.29
CA LYS A 131 -9.94 4.16 0.55
C LYS A 131 -8.62 3.83 1.24
N LYS A 132 -7.49 4.35 0.73
CA LYS A 132 -6.18 4.14 1.34
C LYS A 132 -6.11 4.63 2.78
N ARG A 133 -6.64 5.84 3.04
CA ARG A 133 -6.72 6.41 4.39
C ARG A 133 -7.56 5.52 5.30
N ASP A 134 -8.75 5.11 4.84
CA ASP A 134 -9.68 4.32 5.64
C ASP A 134 -9.09 2.94 5.99
N SER A 135 -8.42 2.27 5.05
CA SER A 135 -7.66 1.04 5.28
C SER A 135 -6.54 1.24 6.30
N ALA A 136 -5.73 2.30 6.13
CA ALA A 136 -4.64 2.61 7.04
C ALA A 136 -5.13 2.93 8.47
N SER A 137 -6.25 3.65 8.61
CA SER A 137 -6.87 3.94 9.91
C SER A 137 -7.39 2.67 10.59
N LEU A 138 -7.96 1.73 9.83
CA LEU A 138 -8.42 0.45 10.37
C LEU A 138 -7.24 -0.37 10.91
N GLU A 139 -6.17 -0.49 10.12
CA GLU A 139 -4.95 -1.18 10.51
C GLU A 139 -4.29 -0.52 11.73
N LEU A 140 -4.21 0.81 11.74
CA LEU A 140 -3.64 1.56 12.85
C LEU A 140 -4.41 1.30 14.16
N GLY A 141 -5.75 1.28 14.10
CA GLY A 141 -6.59 0.92 15.24
C GLY A 141 -6.31 -0.51 15.74
N ARG A 142 -6.19 -1.49 14.83
CA ARG A 142 -5.81 -2.88 15.18
C ARG A 142 -4.42 -2.95 15.82
N MET A 143 -3.45 -2.20 15.29
CA MET A 143 -2.08 -2.19 15.80
C MET A 143 -1.98 -1.61 17.21
N TYR A 144 -2.73 -0.54 17.50
CA TYR A 144 -2.79 0.04 18.85
C TYR A 144 -3.23 -0.97 19.90
N GLU A 145 -4.22 -1.80 19.61
CA GLU A 145 -4.64 -2.86 20.53
C GLU A 145 -3.63 -4.03 20.55
N THR A 146 -3.21 -4.51 19.39
CA THR A 146 -2.44 -5.76 19.28
C THR A 146 -1.01 -5.62 19.79
N TYR A 147 -0.32 -4.54 19.41
CA TYR A 147 1.12 -4.37 19.70
C TYR A 147 1.37 -3.47 20.91
N PHE A 148 0.48 -2.51 21.17
CA PHE A 148 0.67 -1.53 22.24
C PHE A 148 -0.29 -1.71 23.41
N GLN A 149 -1.27 -2.62 23.31
CA GLN A 149 -2.32 -2.83 24.32
C GLN A 149 -3.02 -1.52 24.74
N ASN A 150 -3.07 -0.56 23.81
CA ASN A 150 -3.62 0.77 24.05
C ASN A 150 -5.06 0.83 23.54
N THR A 151 -5.95 0.15 24.25
CA THR A 151 -7.38 0.06 23.93
C THR A 151 -8.05 1.44 23.80
N PRO A 152 -7.77 2.45 24.65
CA PRO A 152 -8.36 3.78 24.47
C PRO A 152 -7.98 4.45 23.15
N LEU A 153 -6.70 4.38 22.75
CA LEU A 153 -6.23 5.00 21.51
C LEU A 153 -6.72 4.23 20.28
N ALA A 154 -6.76 2.89 20.35
CA ALA A 154 -7.37 2.04 19.33
C ALA A 154 -8.84 2.41 19.11
N THR A 155 -9.60 2.51 20.20
CA THR A 155 -11.04 2.83 20.18
C THR A 155 -11.29 4.20 19.57
N LYS A 156 -10.54 5.21 19.99
CA LYS A 156 -10.63 6.57 19.41
C LYS A 156 -10.36 6.53 17.90
N THR A 157 -9.25 5.93 17.49
CA THR A 157 -8.83 5.87 16.08
C THR A 157 -9.89 5.18 15.20
N LEU A 158 -10.51 4.11 15.71
CA LEU A 158 -11.56 3.40 14.97
C LEU A 158 -12.89 4.16 14.96
N TYR A 159 -13.26 4.89 16.02
CA TYR A 159 -14.44 5.76 15.97
C TYR A 159 -14.22 6.92 15.00
N ASP A 160 -13.04 7.55 15.00
CA ASP A 160 -12.68 8.58 14.02
C ASP A 160 -12.81 8.05 12.58
N LEU A 161 -12.41 6.80 12.34
CA LEU A 161 -12.64 6.12 11.05
C LEU A 161 -14.13 5.96 10.76
N VAL A 162 -14.93 5.42 11.68
CA VAL A 162 -16.37 5.22 11.52
C VAL A 162 -17.09 6.53 11.21
N ASP A 163 -16.73 7.62 11.90
CA ASP A 163 -17.32 8.94 11.76
C ASP A 163 -17.00 9.58 10.40
N ASN A 164 -15.89 9.18 9.78
CA ASN A 164 -15.52 9.55 8.42
C ASN A 164 -16.27 8.77 7.31
N GLN A 165 -17.26 7.95 7.67
CA GLN A 165 -18.14 7.19 6.77
C GLN A 165 -17.36 6.37 5.73
N PRO A 166 -16.59 5.35 6.16
CA PRO A 166 -15.85 4.49 5.24
C PRO A 166 -16.81 3.56 4.50
N GLU A 167 -16.29 2.72 3.62
CA GLU A 167 -17.10 1.67 2.97
C GLU A 167 -17.73 0.73 4.01
N LYS A 168 -18.92 0.18 3.70
CA LYS A 168 -19.73 -0.60 4.66
C LYS A 168 -18.94 -1.73 5.32
N GLU A 169 -18.12 -2.45 4.57
CA GLU A 169 -17.30 -3.55 5.08
C GLU A 169 -16.23 -3.06 6.07
N VAL A 170 -15.53 -1.97 5.74
CA VAL A 170 -14.53 -1.35 6.61
C VAL A 170 -15.20 -0.81 7.88
N LYS A 171 -16.37 -0.17 7.74
CA LYS A 171 -17.17 0.32 8.87
C LYS A 171 -17.53 -0.82 9.83
N LEU A 172 -18.06 -1.92 9.29
CA LEU A 172 -18.45 -3.09 10.09
C LEU A 172 -17.24 -3.70 10.80
N GLN A 173 -16.11 -3.84 10.12
CA GLN A 173 -14.87 -4.34 10.75
C GLN A 173 -14.38 -3.43 11.87
N ALA A 174 -14.40 -2.10 11.67
CA ALA A 174 -14.01 -1.14 12.70
C ALA A 174 -14.94 -1.22 13.93
N LEU A 175 -16.26 -1.27 13.72
CA LEU A 175 -17.24 -1.40 14.78
C LEU A 175 -17.08 -2.71 15.56
N TYR A 176 -16.84 -3.82 14.85
CA TYR A 176 -16.60 -5.12 15.49
C TYR A 176 -15.38 -5.05 16.42
N LEU A 177 -14.27 -4.51 15.93
CA LEU A 177 -13.05 -4.35 16.72
C LEU A 177 -13.26 -3.50 17.95
N ILE A 178 -13.97 -2.37 17.80
CA ILE A 178 -14.34 -1.51 18.93
C ILE A 178 -15.10 -2.32 19.97
N PHE A 179 -16.12 -3.05 19.56
CA PHE A 179 -16.90 -3.84 20.49
C PHE A 179 -16.05 -4.95 21.14
N SER A 180 -15.32 -5.73 20.34
CA SER A 180 -14.56 -6.89 20.82
C SER A 180 -13.54 -6.52 21.88
N MET A 181 -12.81 -5.41 21.72
CA MET A 181 -11.79 -4.99 22.69
C MET A 181 -12.35 -4.31 23.94
N ASN A 182 -13.57 -3.74 23.88
CA ASN A 182 -14.14 -2.95 24.98
C ASN A 182 -15.23 -3.68 25.79
N HIS A 183 -15.98 -4.63 25.21
CA HIS A 183 -17.22 -5.11 25.82
C HIS A 183 -17.07 -5.76 27.20
N GLU A 184 -15.93 -6.40 27.50
CA GLU A 184 -15.66 -6.96 28.84
C GLU A 184 -15.07 -5.92 29.83
N LYS A 185 -14.21 -5.01 29.35
CA LYS A 185 -13.40 -4.11 30.19
C LYS A 185 -14.06 -2.75 30.41
N THR A 186 -14.63 -2.19 29.35
CA THR A 186 -15.15 -0.82 29.25
C THR A 186 -16.47 -0.82 28.46
N PRO A 187 -17.56 -1.44 28.98
CA PRO A 187 -18.80 -1.65 28.23
C PRO A 187 -19.40 -0.37 27.62
N ASN A 188 -19.31 0.76 28.33
CA ASN A 188 -19.81 2.06 27.85
C ASN A 188 -19.14 2.50 26.53
N GLN A 189 -17.86 2.15 26.32
CA GLN A 189 -17.15 2.45 25.07
C GLN A 189 -17.57 1.53 23.91
N ALA A 190 -18.11 0.35 24.22
CA ALA A 190 -18.58 -0.63 23.24
C ALA A 190 -20.04 -0.40 22.79
N GLU A 191 -20.84 0.28 23.61
CA GLU A 191 -22.29 0.40 23.42
C GLU A 191 -22.67 1.09 22.10
N ARG A 192 -22.00 2.19 21.75
CA ARG A 192 -22.20 2.88 20.47
C ARG A 192 -21.94 1.93 19.30
N ALA A 193 -20.84 1.20 19.31
CA ALA A 193 -20.52 0.24 18.26
C ALA A 193 -21.56 -0.89 18.15
N LYS A 194 -21.99 -1.46 19.29
CA LYS A 194 -23.06 -2.46 19.35
C LYS A 194 -24.33 -1.96 18.70
N ASN A 195 -24.79 -0.77 19.06
CA ASN A 195 -26.03 -0.20 18.56
C ASN A 195 -25.98 0.02 17.05
N ILE A 196 -24.86 0.55 16.54
CA ILE A 196 -24.67 0.73 15.09
C ILE A 196 -24.66 -0.62 14.37
N ILE A 197 -23.97 -1.64 14.91
CA ILE A 197 -23.96 -2.99 14.31
C ILE A 197 -25.37 -3.57 14.23
N ILE A 198 -26.15 -3.48 15.30
CA ILE A 198 -27.51 -4.03 15.34
C ILE A 198 -28.45 -3.27 14.39
N GLN A 199 -28.29 -1.96 14.25
CA GLN A 199 -29.16 -1.12 13.42
C GLN A 199 -28.81 -1.18 11.93
N GLU A 200 -27.52 -1.09 11.59
CA GLU A 200 -27.07 -0.99 10.19
C GLU A 200 -26.69 -2.35 9.58
N PHE A 201 -26.36 -3.34 10.40
CA PHE A 201 -25.87 -4.66 9.96
C PHE A 201 -26.63 -5.85 10.61
N PRO A 202 -27.97 -5.81 10.72
CA PRO A 202 -28.76 -6.77 11.51
C PRO A 202 -28.62 -8.22 11.07
N ASP A 203 -28.40 -8.45 9.77
CA ASP A 203 -28.35 -9.78 9.15
C ASP A 203 -26.93 -10.37 9.10
N THR A 204 -25.99 -9.77 9.82
CA THR A 204 -24.60 -10.22 9.83
C THR A 204 -24.28 -11.09 11.06
N PRO A 205 -23.30 -12.00 10.96
CA PRO A 205 -22.79 -12.74 12.12
C PRO A 205 -22.35 -11.80 13.25
N TYR A 206 -21.86 -10.61 12.93
CA TYR A 206 -21.46 -9.59 13.90
C TYR A 206 -22.65 -9.10 14.75
N ALA A 207 -23.84 -8.94 14.17
CA ALA A 207 -25.03 -8.53 14.93
C ALA A 207 -25.47 -9.58 15.94
N ILE A 208 -25.33 -10.87 15.62
CA ILE A 208 -25.57 -11.96 16.57
C ILE A 208 -24.53 -11.92 17.69
N PHE A 209 -23.26 -11.78 17.33
CA PHE A 209 -22.14 -11.72 18.26
C PHE A 209 -22.29 -10.58 19.28
N VAL A 210 -22.57 -9.34 18.84
CA VAL A 210 -22.67 -8.20 19.77
C VAL A 210 -23.91 -8.22 20.67
N LYS A 211 -24.95 -8.98 20.27
CA LYS A 211 -26.12 -9.20 21.13
C LYS A 211 -25.77 -10.11 22.31
N ASN A 212 -25.06 -11.20 22.02
CA ASN A 212 -24.71 -12.24 23.00
C ASN A 212 -23.23 -12.66 22.85
N PRO A 213 -22.26 -11.81 23.26
CA PRO A 213 -20.85 -12.17 23.17
C PRO A 213 -20.55 -13.33 24.14
N ARG A 214 -19.81 -14.34 23.66
CA ARG A 214 -19.40 -15.46 24.50
C ARG A 214 -18.15 -15.11 25.30
N ASN A 215 -18.03 -15.70 26.48
CA ASN A 215 -16.86 -15.55 27.33
C ASN A 215 -15.63 -16.18 26.67
N THR A 216 -14.49 -15.49 26.78
CA THR A 216 -13.18 -15.96 26.29
C THR A 216 -12.23 -16.40 27.40
N ASN A 217 -12.61 -16.19 28.66
CA ASN A 217 -11.87 -16.60 29.85
C ASN A 217 -12.46 -17.90 30.42
N PHE A 218 -11.77 -19.02 30.17
CA PHE A 218 -12.24 -20.36 30.52
C PHE A 218 -11.67 -20.88 31.84
N THR A 219 -12.48 -21.67 32.56
CA THR A 219 -12.05 -22.51 33.69
C THR A 219 -11.70 -23.91 33.20
N GLU A 220 -10.82 -24.60 33.93
CA GLU A 220 -10.47 -25.98 33.65
C GLU A 220 -11.73 -26.88 33.70
N SER A 221 -11.80 -27.83 32.77
CA SER A 221 -12.95 -28.70 32.63
C SER A 221 -12.94 -29.82 33.67
N GLU A 222 -14.04 -29.92 34.40
CA GLU A 222 -14.27 -31.03 35.32
C GLU A 222 -14.51 -32.35 34.56
N GLU A 223 -14.27 -33.48 35.23
CA GLU A 223 -14.49 -34.81 34.64
C GLU A 223 -15.95 -35.05 34.21
N GLU A 224 -16.92 -34.44 34.90
CA GLU A 224 -18.34 -34.49 34.48
C GLU A 224 -18.53 -33.87 33.09
N VAL A 225 -17.96 -32.69 32.85
CA VAL A 225 -18.12 -31.98 31.56
C VAL A 225 -17.43 -32.73 30.43
N LYS A 226 -16.27 -33.35 30.70
CA LYS A 226 -15.59 -34.23 29.74
C LYS A 226 -16.46 -35.42 29.34
N LYS A 227 -17.14 -36.06 30.29
CA LYS A 227 -18.08 -37.16 30.01
C LYS A 227 -19.27 -36.71 29.17
N VAL A 228 -19.85 -35.55 29.49
CA VAL A 228 -20.94 -34.96 28.71
C VAL A 228 -20.51 -34.71 27.26
N TYR A 229 -19.29 -34.22 27.04
CA TYR A 229 -18.76 -34.04 25.69
C TYR A 229 -18.58 -35.36 24.95
N GLN A 230 -18.04 -36.39 25.62
CA GLN A 230 -17.87 -37.72 25.04
C GLN A 230 -19.20 -38.34 24.63
N GLU A 231 -20.23 -38.19 25.47
CA GLU A 231 -21.59 -38.65 25.18
C GLU A 231 -22.18 -37.94 23.95
N ALA A 232 -22.10 -36.61 23.91
CA ALA A 232 -22.56 -35.84 22.75
C ALA A 232 -21.85 -36.26 21.44
N TYR A 233 -20.54 -36.49 21.52
CA TYR A 233 -19.74 -36.90 20.37
C TYR A 233 -20.05 -38.34 19.92
N ALA A 234 -20.32 -39.25 20.85
CA ALA A 234 -20.75 -40.62 20.54
C ALA A 234 -22.09 -40.60 19.80
N LEU A 235 -23.08 -39.84 20.30
CA LEU A 235 -24.38 -39.67 19.64
C LEU A 235 -24.24 -39.06 18.24
N TYR A 236 -23.38 -38.05 18.07
CA TYR A 236 -23.08 -37.50 16.75
C TYR A 236 -22.49 -38.55 15.80
N SER A 237 -21.59 -39.40 16.30
CA SER A 237 -20.96 -40.48 15.52
C SER A 237 -21.93 -41.59 15.14
N GLU A 238 -22.96 -41.80 15.96
CA GLU A 238 -24.10 -42.69 15.70
C GLU A 238 -25.21 -42.03 14.86
N GLU A 239 -24.97 -40.82 14.32
CA GLU A 239 -25.93 -40.04 13.52
C GLU A 239 -27.21 -39.62 14.28
N LYS A 240 -27.21 -39.72 15.61
CA LYS A 240 -28.30 -39.28 16.50
C LYS A 240 -28.22 -37.77 16.75
N TYR A 241 -28.34 -36.99 15.67
CA TYR A 241 -28.07 -35.55 15.66
C TYR A 241 -28.94 -34.73 16.61
N LYS A 242 -30.25 -35.03 16.73
CA LYS A 242 -31.15 -34.29 17.63
C LYS A 242 -30.79 -34.47 19.11
N GLU A 243 -30.42 -35.69 19.49
CA GLU A 243 -30.02 -36.03 20.86
C GLU A 243 -28.68 -35.39 21.18
N ALA A 244 -27.70 -35.52 20.27
CA ALA A 244 -26.40 -34.86 20.40
C ALA A 244 -26.55 -33.34 20.54
N GLN A 245 -27.40 -32.69 19.71
CA GLN A 245 -27.65 -31.25 19.77
C GLN A 245 -28.26 -30.83 21.10
N SER A 246 -29.19 -31.63 21.64
CA SER A 246 -29.80 -31.35 22.95
C SER A 246 -28.76 -31.35 24.06
N ILE A 247 -27.87 -32.35 24.10
CA ILE A 247 -26.81 -32.43 25.10
C ILE A 247 -25.84 -31.25 24.95
N VAL A 248 -25.44 -30.93 23.71
CA VAL A 248 -24.54 -29.80 23.43
C VAL A 248 -25.16 -28.49 23.94
N ASN A 249 -26.42 -28.21 23.60
CA ASN A 249 -27.10 -26.97 24.01
C ASN A 249 -27.20 -26.88 25.54
N GLN A 250 -27.57 -27.97 26.22
CA GLN A 250 -27.64 -28.03 27.68
C GLN A 250 -26.27 -27.81 28.34
N ALA A 251 -25.21 -28.42 27.79
CA ALA A 251 -23.85 -28.25 28.30
C ALA A 251 -23.39 -26.79 28.17
N VAL A 252 -23.67 -26.15 27.02
CA VAL A 252 -23.31 -24.77 26.75
C VAL A 252 -24.03 -23.77 27.67
N GLU A 253 -25.28 -24.07 28.03
CA GLU A 253 -26.05 -23.26 28.98
C GLU A 253 -25.61 -23.48 30.44
N LYS A 254 -25.36 -24.74 30.83
CA LYS A 254 -24.99 -25.13 32.20
C LYS A 254 -23.55 -24.75 32.56
N TYR A 255 -22.62 -24.82 31.61
CA TYR A 255 -21.18 -24.62 31.83
C TYR A 255 -20.57 -23.50 30.98
N PRO A 256 -21.12 -22.28 30.95
CA PRO A 256 -20.77 -21.24 29.96
C PRO A 256 -19.32 -20.72 30.03
N LYS A 257 -18.57 -21.11 31.06
CA LYS A 257 -17.16 -20.74 31.27
C LYS A 257 -16.20 -21.91 31.13
N ASP A 258 -16.66 -23.10 30.80
CA ASP A 258 -15.81 -24.29 30.72
C ASP A 258 -14.92 -24.27 29.46
N ALA A 259 -13.67 -24.74 29.58
CA ALA A 259 -12.72 -24.80 28.47
C ALA A 259 -13.16 -25.70 27.30
N LEU A 260 -14.14 -26.59 27.49
CA LEU A 260 -14.72 -27.40 26.42
C LEU A 260 -15.79 -26.67 25.60
N ILE A 261 -16.25 -25.48 26.01
CA ILE A 261 -17.32 -24.76 25.31
C ILE A 261 -17.02 -24.53 23.82
N PRO A 262 -15.82 -24.08 23.40
CA PRO A 262 -15.49 -23.98 21.98
C PRO A 262 -15.61 -25.30 21.23
N LYS A 263 -15.32 -26.45 21.88
CA LYS A 263 -15.47 -27.78 21.28
C LYS A 263 -16.93 -28.19 21.14
N PHE A 264 -17.75 -27.92 22.15
CA PHE A 264 -19.19 -28.13 22.08
C PHE A 264 -19.81 -27.33 20.93
N GLU A 265 -19.45 -26.05 20.80
CA GLU A 265 -19.96 -25.20 19.71
C GLU A 265 -19.50 -25.70 18.33
N LEU A 266 -18.25 -26.14 18.19
CA LEU A 266 -17.76 -26.74 16.95
C LEU A 266 -18.49 -28.05 16.60
N LEU A 267 -18.75 -28.90 17.60
CA LEU A 267 -19.56 -30.10 17.42
C LEU A 267 -21.00 -29.73 17.00
N ASN A 268 -21.57 -28.69 17.58
CA ASN A 268 -22.89 -28.18 17.19
C ASN A 268 -22.91 -27.73 15.72
N ALA A 269 -21.87 -27.04 15.26
CA ALA A 269 -21.77 -26.63 13.86
C ALA A 269 -21.77 -27.84 12.90
N PHE A 270 -21.08 -28.93 13.26
CA PHE A 270 -21.13 -30.17 12.49
C PHE A 270 -22.49 -30.85 12.53
N ILE A 271 -23.13 -30.89 13.70
CA ILE A 271 -24.49 -31.40 13.86
C ILE A 271 -25.45 -30.64 12.93
N ILE A 272 -25.46 -29.31 13.00
CA ILE A 272 -26.29 -28.42 12.17
C ILE A 272 -26.04 -28.67 10.68
N GLY A 273 -24.77 -28.83 10.28
CA GLY A 273 -24.42 -29.11 8.88
C GLY A 273 -24.95 -30.45 8.36
N ARG A 274 -25.11 -31.44 9.24
CA ARG A 274 -25.66 -32.76 8.90
C ARG A 274 -27.17 -32.84 9.02
N SER A 275 -27.79 -32.10 9.95
CA SER A 275 -29.22 -32.22 10.27
C SER A 275 -30.10 -31.12 9.66
N GLU A 276 -29.50 -29.96 9.33
CA GLU A 276 -30.23 -28.79 8.84
C GLU A 276 -29.74 -28.35 7.46
N SER A 277 -28.83 -27.37 7.37
CA SER A 277 -28.31 -26.88 6.08
C SER A 277 -26.88 -26.38 6.17
N LYS A 278 -26.21 -26.36 5.01
CA LYS A 278 -24.85 -25.84 4.85
C LYS A 278 -24.76 -24.35 5.24
N GLU A 279 -25.77 -23.55 4.93
CA GLU A 279 -25.81 -22.11 5.21
C GLU A 279 -25.87 -21.84 6.72
N LYS A 280 -26.62 -22.66 7.45
CA LYS A 280 -26.67 -22.61 8.92
C LYS A 280 -25.35 -23.05 9.55
N MET A 281 -24.71 -24.08 8.99
CA MET A 281 -23.35 -24.47 9.41
C MET A 281 -22.35 -23.33 9.19
N ILE A 282 -22.36 -22.68 8.01
CA ILE A 282 -21.50 -21.52 7.72
C ILE A 282 -21.73 -20.40 8.75
N SER A 283 -22.99 -20.07 9.02
CA SER A 283 -23.34 -19.07 10.03
C SER A 283 -22.83 -19.44 11.42
N SER A 284 -22.96 -20.70 11.83
CA SER A 284 -22.46 -21.22 13.11
C SER A 284 -20.92 -21.15 13.19
N LEU A 285 -20.21 -21.57 12.13
CA LEU A 285 -18.75 -21.47 12.06
C LEU A 285 -18.27 -20.02 12.12
N GLN A 286 -18.98 -19.08 11.48
CA GLN A 286 -18.66 -17.65 11.57
C GLN A 286 -18.81 -17.14 13.00
N GLN A 287 -19.84 -17.58 13.74
CA GLN A 287 -19.95 -17.27 15.18
C GLN A 287 -18.78 -17.81 15.98
N ILE A 288 -18.32 -19.03 15.69
CA ILE A 288 -17.20 -19.65 16.39
C ILE A 288 -15.91 -18.84 16.14
N VAL A 289 -15.66 -18.41 14.90
CA VAL A 289 -14.50 -17.56 14.59
C VAL A 289 -14.55 -16.23 15.34
N LEU A 290 -15.72 -15.60 15.43
CA LEU A 290 -15.87 -14.30 16.12
C LEU A 290 -15.73 -14.42 17.64
N ASN A 291 -16.27 -15.48 18.24
CA ASN A 291 -16.27 -15.70 19.68
C ASN A 291 -14.95 -16.31 20.19
N TYR A 292 -14.31 -17.16 19.39
CA TYR A 292 -13.23 -18.05 19.84
C TYR A 292 -11.99 -17.99 18.94
N GLU A 293 -11.71 -16.84 18.31
CA GLU A 293 -10.61 -16.64 17.34
C GLU A 293 -9.26 -17.23 17.78
N ARG A 294 -8.97 -17.19 19.09
CA ARG A 294 -7.70 -17.64 19.66
C ARG A 294 -7.64 -19.13 20.02
N THR A 295 -8.75 -19.86 20.01
CA THR A 295 -8.78 -21.28 20.35
C THR A 295 -8.47 -22.16 19.14
N ASN A 296 -8.18 -23.44 19.37
CA ASN A 296 -7.95 -24.39 18.28
C ASN A 296 -9.24 -24.59 17.46
N GLU A 297 -10.39 -24.53 18.11
CA GLU A 297 -11.71 -24.67 17.50
C GLU A 297 -12.06 -23.45 16.65
N GLY A 298 -11.72 -22.23 17.09
CA GLY A 298 -11.83 -21.03 16.26
C GLY A 298 -10.95 -21.09 15.01
N LYS A 299 -9.68 -21.50 15.17
CA LYS A 299 -8.77 -21.73 14.03
C LYS A 299 -9.33 -22.79 13.08
N LYS A 300 -9.85 -23.90 13.63
CA LYS A 300 -10.42 -24.98 12.82
C LYS A 300 -11.68 -24.54 12.09
N ALA A 301 -12.55 -23.77 12.73
CA ALA A 301 -13.73 -23.20 12.10
C ALA A 301 -13.36 -22.29 10.94
N LYS A 302 -12.30 -21.48 11.09
CA LYS A 302 -11.75 -20.65 10.01
C LYS A 302 -11.26 -21.49 8.83
N GLU A 303 -10.46 -22.53 9.08
CA GLU A 303 -10.00 -23.45 8.02
C GLU A 303 -11.18 -24.06 7.23
N ILE A 304 -12.23 -24.47 7.93
CA ILE A 304 -13.42 -25.03 7.30
C ILE A 304 -14.15 -23.97 6.48
N LEU A 305 -14.30 -22.75 7.00
CA LEU A 305 -14.91 -21.64 6.25
C LEU A 305 -14.14 -21.30 4.99
N ASP A 306 -12.81 -21.26 5.04
CA ASP A 306 -11.96 -20.98 3.88
C ASP A 306 -12.17 -22.03 2.77
N PHE A 307 -12.47 -23.29 3.14
CA PHE A 307 -12.82 -24.35 2.18
C PHE A 307 -14.26 -24.23 1.66
N LEU A 308 -15.23 -23.94 2.54
CA LEU A 308 -16.65 -23.91 2.19
C LEU A 308 -17.06 -22.64 1.42
N VAL A 309 -16.37 -21.54 1.67
CA VAL A 309 -16.58 -20.21 1.10
C VAL A 309 -15.20 -19.66 0.69
N PRO A 310 -14.61 -20.16 -0.41
CA PRO A 310 -13.33 -19.66 -0.87
C PRO A 310 -13.43 -18.16 -1.17
N PRO A 311 -12.40 -17.36 -0.81
CA PRO A 311 -12.41 -15.94 -1.10
C PRO A 311 -12.56 -15.74 -2.61
N LYS A 312 -13.41 -14.78 -3.02
CA LYS A 312 -13.43 -14.32 -4.41
C LYS A 312 -12.00 -13.91 -4.75
N LYS A 313 -11.39 -14.58 -5.73
CA LYS A 313 -10.09 -14.16 -6.26
C LYS A 313 -10.23 -12.71 -6.70
N GLU A 314 -9.57 -11.80 -5.99
CA GLU A 314 -9.32 -10.47 -6.54
C GLU A 314 -8.48 -10.69 -7.79
N GLU A 315 -9.09 -10.51 -8.96
CA GLU A 315 -8.35 -10.39 -10.20
C GLU A 315 -7.41 -9.21 -10.05
N LYS A 316 -6.14 -9.50 -9.77
CA LYS A 316 -5.05 -8.57 -10.04
C LYS A 316 -5.10 -8.33 -11.54
N THR A 317 -5.73 -7.24 -11.95
CA THR A 317 -5.51 -6.63 -13.26
C THR A 317 -4.03 -6.29 -13.31
N THR A 318 -3.26 -7.21 -13.88
CA THR A 318 -1.92 -6.93 -14.36
C THR A 318 -2.16 -6.14 -15.63
N ASP A 319 -1.89 -4.83 -15.55
CA ASP A 319 -1.75 -3.98 -16.71
C ASP A 319 -0.73 -4.65 -17.64
N THR A 320 -1.25 -5.34 -18.66
CA THR A 320 -0.45 -5.86 -19.75
C THR A 320 -0.85 -5.04 -20.96
N GLU A 321 0.15 -4.42 -21.54
CA GLU A 321 0.11 -3.53 -22.69
C GLU A 321 -0.76 -4.13 -23.81
N ASN A 322 -1.70 -3.33 -24.32
CA ASN A 322 -2.41 -3.65 -25.55
C ASN A 322 -1.41 -3.62 -26.71
N GLU A 323 -0.97 -4.79 -27.17
CA GLU A 323 -0.57 -4.98 -28.56
C GLU A 323 -1.85 -5.17 -29.38
N ASP A 324 -2.10 -4.19 -30.26
CA ASP A 324 -3.10 -4.26 -31.30
C ASP A 324 -2.88 -5.49 -32.18
N THR A 325 -3.87 -6.39 -32.22
CA THR A 325 -4.08 -7.25 -33.39
C THR A 325 -5.57 -7.34 -33.70
N GLU A 326 -5.93 -6.70 -34.81
CA GLU A 326 -7.14 -6.97 -35.56
C GLU A 326 -7.27 -8.48 -35.80
N ASN A 327 -8.43 -9.05 -35.50
CA ASN A 327 -8.96 -10.11 -36.34
C ASN A 327 -10.49 -10.13 -36.31
N ASN A 328 -10.98 -10.01 -37.55
CA ASN A 328 -12.34 -10.06 -38.02
C ASN A 328 -12.83 -11.52 -37.99
N GLU A 329 -13.93 -11.82 -37.31
CA GLU A 329 -14.70 -13.05 -37.58
C GLU A 329 -16.20 -12.82 -37.36
N GLN A 330 -16.90 -12.82 -38.49
CA GLN A 330 -18.35 -12.89 -38.64
C GLN A 330 -18.85 -14.30 -38.29
N ASN A 331 -19.95 -14.40 -37.55
CA ASN A 331 -21.09 -15.26 -37.89
C ASN A 331 -22.33 -14.98 -37.01
N PRO A 332 -23.55 -15.41 -37.41
CA PRO A 332 -24.77 -14.64 -37.24
C PRO A 332 -25.67 -15.20 -36.13
N GLU A 333 -26.65 -14.40 -35.73
CA GLU A 333 -27.77 -14.78 -34.87
C GLU A 333 -28.60 -15.92 -35.47
N PRO A 334 -29.17 -16.84 -34.65
CA PRO A 334 -30.23 -17.72 -35.09
C PRO A 334 -31.61 -17.10 -34.80
N GLU A 335 -32.37 -16.83 -35.85
CA GLU A 335 -33.83 -16.60 -35.77
C GLU A 335 -34.56 -17.92 -35.50
N THR A 336 -35.34 -17.94 -34.43
CA THR A 336 -36.35 -18.97 -34.16
C THR A 336 -37.68 -18.57 -34.80
N THR A 337 -38.11 -19.46 -35.70
CA THR A 337 -39.47 -19.78 -36.16
C THR A 337 -40.65 -19.23 -35.35
N GLU A 338 -41.67 -18.73 -36.06
CA GLU A 338 -43.08 -19.05 -35.79
C GLU A 338 -43.90 -18.86 -37.08
N ASN A 339 -44.55 -19.95 -37.51
CA ASN A 339 -45.43 -20.01 -38.67
C ASN A 339 -46.89 -19.97 -38.19
N GLU A 340 -47.71 -19.32 -39.03
CA GLU A 340 -49.14 -19.58 -39.30
C GLU A 340 -50.19 -19.21 -38.25
N THR A 341 -50.99 -18.19 -38.60
CA THR A 341 -52.45 -18.33 -38.69
C THR A 341 -53.00 -17.47 -39.85
N ASP A 342 -53.82 -18.13 -40.67
CA ASP A 342 -54.77 -17.68 -41.72
C ASP A 342 -54.27 -17.19 -43.10
#